data_AF-A0A0M6WR91-F1
#
_entry.id   AF-A0A0M6WR91-F1
#
_cell.length_a   1.000
_cell.length_b   1.000
_cell.length_c   1.000
_cell.angle_alpha   90.00
_cell.angle_beta   90.00
_cell.angle_gamma   90.00
#
_symmetry.space_group_name_H-M   'P 1'
#
loop_
_entity.id
_entity.type
_entity.pdbx_description
1 polymer ?
#
loop_
_entity_poly.entity_id
_entity_poly.type
_entity_poly.pdbx_seq_one_letter_code
_entity_poly.pdbx_strand_id
1 'polypeptide(L)'
;MYVYSDTYPLSVYEKWIGADNASVQPLLLYLIMPALCAIPYGRSFYFDVKSGYAAQIISRGKKSDYIRAKYGAAFVSGALIGIIPLVFDFLLTAMVFPMVIPQVGTGTFPVAAMDIMSGVFYTHPLVYNLIFVLIDGCFWGLLNCAVLWAVNFVRNRFWILLTPFIIYIFVFCMVHFVNRVSLSPVMFLRPSAPFRNDIRVVICAFIILIVVNIIFYIHAVKKELVAYE
;
A
#
# COMPACT_ATOMS: atom_id res chain seq x y z
N MET A 1 -10.68 -6.01 -35.31
CA MET A 1 -11.36 -5.54 -34.09
C MET A 1 -12.81 -5.99 -34.21
N TYR A 2 -13.17 -7.14 -33.64
CA TYR A 2 -14.55 -7.65 -33.68
C TYR A 2 -15.33 -6.98 -32.56
N VAL A 3 -16.07 -5.92 -32.93
CA VAL A 3 -17.05 -5.30 -32.03
C VAL A 3 -18.30 -6.19 -32.08
N TYR A 4 -18.49 -7.02 -31.06
CA TYR A 4 -19.78 -7.67 -30.85
C TYR A 4 -20.80 -6.59 -30.50
N SER A 5 -21.77 -6.38 -31.38
CA SER A 5 -22.74 -5.27 -31.33
C SER A 5 -23.69 -5.31 -30.13
N ASP A 6 -23.73 -6.41 -29.37
CA ASP A 6 -24.69 -6.64 -28.29
C ASP A 6 -24.05 -6.71 -26.89
N THR A 7 -22.75 -6.45 -26.78
CA THR A 7 -22.02 -6.48 -25.50
C THR A 7 -21.41 -5.13 -25.19
N TYR A 8 -21.57 -4.69 -23.95
CA TYR A 8 -20.96 -3.45 -23.46
C TYR A 8 -19.44 -3.48 -23.71
N PRO A 9 -18.84 -2.43 -24.30
CA PRO A 9 -17.42 -2.43 -24.66
C PRO A 9 -16.54 -2.53 -23.41
N LEU A 10 -15.51 -3.38 -23.48
CA LEU A 10 -14.51 -3.47 -22.43
C LEU A 10 -13.88 -2.09 -22.20
N SER A 11 -13.91 -1.63 -20.95
CA SER A 11 -13.42 -0.30 -20.59
C SER A 11 -12.14 -0.39 -19.77
N VAL A 12 -11.38 0.71 -19.76
CA VAL A 12 -10.18 0.87 -18.92
C VAL A 12 -10.49 0.59 -17.44
N TYR A 13 -11.68 1.01 -16.98
CA TYR A 13 -12.11 0.87 -15.58
C TYR A 13 -12.44 -0.56 -15.18
N GLU A 14 -12.53 -1.49 -16.13
CA GLU A 14 -12.70 -2.92 -15.87
C GLU A 14 -11.38 -3.68 -15.96
N LYS A 15 -10.51 -3.32 -16.91
CA LYS A 15 -9.33 -4.13 -17.28
C LYS A 15 -8.01 -3.73 -16.63
N TRP A 16 -7.92 -2.54 -16.03
CA TRP A 16 -6.71 -2.18 -15.30
C TRP A 16 -6.54 -3.04 -14.04
N ILE A 17 -5.30 -3.21 -13.58
CA ILE A 17 -4.93 -4.16 -12.52
C ILE A 17 -5.63 -3.90 -11.18
N GLY A 18 -6.10 -2.68 -10.94
CA GLY A 18 -6.87 -2.32 -9.75
C GLY A 18 -8.34 -2.74 -9.79
N ALA A 19 -8.92 -2.94 -10.97
CA ALA A 19 -10.31 -3.38 -11.15
C ALA A 19 -10.44 -4.86 -11.53
N ASP A 20 -9.39 -5.49 -12.04
CA ASP A 20 -9.46 -6.88 -12.48
C ASP A 20 -9.55 -7.86 -11.29
N ASN A 21 -10.65 -8.60 -11.22
CA ASN A 21 -10.88 -9.66 -10.22
C ASN A 21 -10.71 -11.08 -10.77
N ALA A 22 -10.64 -11.25 -12.10
CA ALA A 22 -10.54 -12.57 -12.73
C ALA A 22 -9.08 -13.03 -12.84
N SER A 23 -8.15 -12.07 -12.94
CA SER A 23 -6.72 -12.31 -13.08
C SER A 23 -6.01 -12.56 -11.75
N VAL A 24 -4.93 -13.36 -11.79
CA VAL A 24 -4.06 -13.64 -10.63
C VAL A 24 -3.03 -12.52 -10.42
N GLN A 25 -2.76 -11.72 -11.45
CA GLN A 25 -1.74 -10.68 -11.50
C GLN A 25 -1.95 -9.58 -10.43
N PRO A 26 -3.16 -9.02 -10.24
CA PRO A 26 -3.45 -8.10 -9.13
C PRO A 26 -3.14 -8.71 -7.76
N LEU A 27 -3.43 -10.01 -7.57
CA LEU A 27 -3.16 -10.70 -6.32
C LEU A 27 -1.67 -10.80 -6.00
N LEU A 28 -0.88 -11.18 -6.99
CA LEU A 28 0.56 -11.27 -6.82
C LEU A 28 1.16 -9.89 -6.55
N LEU A 29 0.74 -8.85 -7.27
CA LEU A 29 1.26 -7.49 -7.09
C LEU A 29 1.04 -7.00 -5.66
N TYR A 30 -0.20 -7.03 -5.17
CA TYR A 30 -0.52 -6.56 -3.82
C TYR A 30 0.13 -7.42 -2.72
N LEU A 31 0.44 -8.69 -2.99
CA LEU A 31 1.14 -9.57 -2.05
C LEU A 31 2.64 -9.25 -1.95
N ILE A 32 3.31 -8.96 -3.08
CA ILE A 32 4.76 -8.67 -3.11
C ILE A 32 5.07 -7.19 -2.82
N MET A 33 4.09 -6.30 -2.94
CA MET A 33 4.25 -4.86 -2.74
C MET A 33 4.94 -4.44 -1.44
N PRO A 34 4.63 -5.02 -0.26
CA PRO A 34 5.34 -4.70 0.97
C PRO A 34 6.86 -4.89 0.87
N ALA A 35 7.30 -5.94 0.16
CA ALA A 35 8.72 -6.23 -0.02
C ALA A 35 9.36 -5.23 -0.99
N LEU A 36 8.67 -4.86 -2.08
CA LEU A 36 9.16 -3.87 -3.05
C LEU A 36 9.35 -2.48 -2.40
N CYS A 37 8.37 -2.05 -1.61
CA CYS A 37 8.42 -0.76 -0.90
C CYS A 37 9.59 -0.66 0.08
N ALA A 38 10.00 -1.78 0.68
CA ALA A 38 11.08 -1.84 1.66
C ALA A 38 12.48 -1.70 1.05
N ILE A 39 12.67 -2.06 -0.23
CA ILE A 39 14.00 -2.14 -0.87
C ILE A 39 14.78 -0.82 -0.87
N PRO A 40 14.27 0.33 -1.37
CA PRO A 40 15.08 1.54 -1.47
C PRO A 40 15.45 2.07 -0.08
N TYR A 41 14.48 2.03 0.84
CA TYR A 41 14.63 2.71 2.11
C TYR A 41 15.37 1.86 3.15
N GLY A 42 15.14 0.55 3.16
CA GLY A 42 15.89 -0.35 4.02
C GLY A 42 17.39 -0.37 3.70
N ARG A 43 17.79 -0.11 2.44
CA ARG A 43 19.21 0.07 2.07
C ARG A 43 19.81 1.36 2.64
N SER A 44 19.13 2.49 2.44
CA SER A 44 19.61 3.79 2.94
C SER A 44 19.72 3.77 4.47
N PHE A 45 18.71 3.25 5.16
CA PHE A 45 18.71 3.23 6.62
C PHE A 45 19.74 2.26 7.21
N TYR A 46 19.95 1.10 6.59
CA TYR A 46 21.02 0.18 6.99
C TYR A 46 22.41 0.80 6.85
N PHE A 47 22.65 1.54 5.76
CA PHE A 47 23.92 2.22 5.54
C PHE A 47 24.20 3.26 6.63
N ASP A 48 23.20 4.05 7.02
CA ASP A 48 23.37 5.10 8.04
C ASP A 48 23.69 4.55 9.44
N VAL A 49 23.15 3.38 9.77
CA VAL A 49 23.41 2.71 11.04
C VAL A 49 24.80 2.08 11.04
N LYS A 50 25.17 1.36 9.96
CA LYS A 50 26.46 0.65 9.89
C LYS A 50 27.65 1.60 9.73
N SER A 51 27.47 2.73 9.04
CA SER A 51 28.52 3.73 8.83
C SER A 51 28.75 4.63 10.05
N GLY A 52 27.91 4.54 11.09
CA GLY A 52 27.93 5.48 12.22
C GLY A 52 27.47 6.89 11.84
N TYR A 53 27.04 7.12 10.60
CA TYR A 53 26.55 8.41 10.12
C TYR A 53 25.36 8.92 10.95
N ALA A 54 24.49 8.00 11.39
CA ALA A 54 23.40 8.33 12.31
C ALA A 54 23.91 8.95 13.62
N ALA A 55 24.99 8.42 14.21
CA ALA A 55 25.56 8.92 15.46
C ALA A 55 26.23 10.31 15.28
N GLN A 56 26.85 10.55 14.12
CA GLN A 56 27.45 11.85 13.80
C GLN A 56 26.41 12.96 13.60
N ILE A 57 25.25 12.65 13.03
CA ILE A 57 24.15 13.63 12.88
C ILE A 57 23.50 13.89 14.24
N ILE A 58 23.23 12.83 15.01
CA ILE A 58 22.57 12.95 16.32
C ILE A 58 23.46 13.73 17.31
N SER A 59 24.78 13.63 17.24
CA SER A 59 25.67 14.41 18.11
C SER A 59 25.70 15.91 17.80
N ARG A 60 25.31 16.32 16.58
CA ARG A 60 25.32 17.72 16.13
C ARG A 60 23.93 18.37 16.11
N GLY A 61 22.86 17.62 16.36
CA GLY A 61 21.50 18.10 16.21
C GLY A 61 20.48 17.40 17.13
N LYS A 62 19.21 17.77 16.99
CA LYS A 62 18.13 17.14 17.76
C LYS A 62 17.79 15.77 17.17
N LYS A 63 17.88 14.73 17.99
CA LYS A 63 17.49 13.36 17.63
C LYS A 63 16.06 13.25 17.09
N SER A 64 15.12 14.02 17.64
CA SER A 64 13.72 14.04 17.17
C SER A 64 13.60 14.44 15.71
N ASP A 65 14.42 15.38 15.26
CA ASP A 65 14.34 15.95 13.92
C ASP A 65 14.91 14.97 12.90
N TYR A 66 15.99 14.27 13.27
CA TYR A 66 16.55 13.16 12.49
C TYR A 66 15.53 12.02 12.31
N ILE A 67 14.89 11.57 13.40
CA ILE A 67 13.90 10.49 13.33
C ILE A 67 12.69 10.92 12.50
N ARG A 68 12.16 12.15 12.67
CA ARG A 68 11.05 12.67 11.87
C ARG A 68 11.37 12.71 10.38
N ALA A 69 12.55 13.22 10.02
CA ALA A 69 12.99 13.26 8.62
C ALA A 69 13.09 11.86 8.02
N LYS A 70 13.59 10.89 8.80
CA LYS A 70 13.65 9.49 8.38
C LYS A 70 12.26 8.86 8.21
N TYR A 71 11.33 9.05 9.14
CA TYR A 71 9.95 8.58 8.96
C TYR A 71 9.28 9.20 7.72
N GLY A 72 9.47 10.50 7.49
CA GLY A 72 8.96 11.17 6.29
C GLY A 72 9.54 10.59 4.99
N ALA A 73 10.86 10.39 4.94
CA ALA A 73 11.51 9.79 3.78
C ALA A 73 11.07 8.32 3.55
N ALA A 74 10.89 7.54 4.61
CA ALA A 74 10.38 6.17 4.53
C ALA A 74 8.95 6.12 3.98
N PHE A 75 8.08 7.01 4.47
CA PHE A 75 6.70 7.12 4.03
C PHE A 75 6.62 7.51 2.55
N VAL A 76 7.30 8.57 2.14
CA VAL A 76 7.26 9.06 0.74
C VAL A 76 7.84 8.03 -0.22
N SER A 77 8.96 7.37 0.14
CA SER A 77 9.55 6.33 -0.71
C SER A 77 8.64 5.11 -0.86
N GLY A 78 7.99 4.66 0.22
CA GLY A 78 7.03 3.56 0.18
C GLY A 78 5.77 3.92 -0.62
N ALA A 79 5.24 5.13 -0.41
CA ALA A 79 4.06 5.61 -1.13
C ALA A 79 4.30 5.73 -2.63
N LEU A 80 5.46 6.28 -3.05
CA LEU A 80 5.81 6.39 -4.46
C LEU A 80 5.95 5.01 -5.12
N ILE A 81 6.59 4.04 -4.46
CA ILE A 81 6.70 2.67 -5.01
C ILE A 81 5.33 2.00 -5.13
N GLY A 82 4.41 2.24 -4.19
CA GLY A 82 3.04 1.72 -4.29
C GLY A 82 2.27 2.34 -5.46
N ILE A 83 2.41 3.65 -5.67
CA ILE A 83 1.66 4.41 -6.69
C ILE A 83 2.18 4.15 -8.11
N ILE A 84 3.50 4.11 -8.30
CA ILE A 84 4.11 4.09 -9.66
C ILE A 84 3.60 2.90 -10.50
N PRO A 85 3.60 1.64 -10.04
CA PRO A 85 3.13 0.51 -10.83
C PRO A 85 1.63 0.60 -11.17
N LEU A 86 0.81 1.11 -10.24
CA LEU A 86 -0.63 1.26 -10.44
C LEU A 86 -0.94 2.34 -11.49
N VAL A 87 -0.26 3.49 -11.42
CA VAL A 87 -0.43 4.58 -12.40
C VAL A 87 0.09 4.16 -13.77
N PHE A 88 1.24 3.46 -13.81
CA PHE A 88 1.82 2.98 -15.06
C PHE A 88 0.90 1.96 -15.76
N ASP A 89 0.36 1.01 -15.01
CA ASP A 89 -0.62 0.03 -15.51
C ASP A 89 -1.90 0.71 -16.04
N PHE A 90 -2.43 1.68 -15.29
CA PHE A 90 -3.62 2.43 -15.71
C PHE A 90 -3.37 3.19 -17.02
N LEU A 91 -2.21 3.85 -17.16
CA LEU A 91 -1.85 4.57 -18.39
C LEU A 91 -1.71 3.63 -19.59
N LEU A 92 -1.06 2.48 -19.42
CA LEU A 92 -0.94 1.49 -20.50
C LEU A 92 -2.31 0.95 -20.92
N THR A 93 -3.18 0.66 -19.95
CA THR A 93 -4.54 0.20 -20.21
C THR A 93 -5.36 1.28 -20.93
N ALA A 94 -5.19 2.55 -20.57
CA ALA A 94 -5.85 3.69 -21.20
C ALA A 94 -5.41 3.94 -22.65
N MET A 95 -4.21 3.49 -23.06
CA MET A 95 -3.79 3.55 -24.46
C MET A 95 -4.46 2.48 -25.34
N VAL A 96 -4.93 1.39 -24.74
CA VAL A 96 -5.48 0.22 -25.46
C VAL A 96 -7.00 0.21 -25.44
N PHE A 97 -7.62 0.58 -24.31
CA PHE A 97 -9.07 0.49 -24.10
C PHE A 97 -9.74 1.87 -24.06
N PRO A 98 -11.01 1.96 -24.49
CA PRO A 98 -11.78 3.20 -24.40
C PRO A 98 -12.18 3.53 -22.95
N MET A 99 -12.17 4.81 -22.60
CA MET A 99 -12.66 5.33 -21.32
C MET A 99 -14.18 5.52 -21.36
N VAL A 100 -14.93 4.42 -21.19
CA VAL A 100 -16.40 4.45 -21.15
C VAL A 100 -16.89 4.55 -19.70
N ILE A 101 -17.88 5.40 -19.43
CA ILE A 101 -18.46 5.57 -18.09
C ILE A 101 -19.23 4.29 -17.71
N PRO A 102 -18.87 3.62 -16.60
CA PRO A 102 -19.49 2.36 -16.22
C PRO A 102 -20.99 2.50 -15.99
N GLN A 103 -21.77 1.46 -16.33
CA GLN A 103 -23.21 1.41 -16.12
C GLN A 103 -23.57 0.28 -15.17
N VAL A 104 -24.42 0.57 -14.18
CA VAL A 104 -24.84 -0.39 -13.13
C VAL A 104 -25.56 -1.65 -13.66
N GLY A 105 -26.14 -1.58 -14.87
CA GLY A 105 -26.97 -2.64 -15.44
C GLY A 105 -26.21 -3.69 -16.26
N THR A 106 -24.91 -3.52 -16.52
CA THR A 106 -24.16 -4.41 -17.43
C THR A 106 -23.62 -5.66 -16.75
N GLY A 107 -23.47 -5.66 -15.42
CA GLY A 107 -22.93 -6.79 -14.65
C GLY A 107 -21.45 -7.13 -14.95
N THR A 108 -20.79 -6.36 -15.81
CA THR A 108 -19.38 -6.54 -16.20
C THR A 108 -18.42 -5.80 -15.27
N PHE A 109 -18.91 -4.84 -14.48
CA PHE A 109 -18.11 -4.04 -13.57
C PHE A 109 -18.02 -4.66 -12.17
N PRO A 110 -16.84 -4.66 -11.55
CA PRO A 110 -16.59 -5.35 -10.29
C PRO A 110 -17.18 -4.64 -9.07
N VAL A 111 -17.49 -3.34 -9.16
CA VAL A 111 -17.95 -2.51 -8.04
C VAL A 111 -19.46 -2.66 -7.84
N ALA A 112 -19.88 -3.29 -6.75
CA ALA A 112 -21.29 -3.43 -6.40
C ALA A 112 -21.85 -2.14 -5.77
N ALA A 113 -23.19 -1.99 -5.78
CA ALA A 113 -23.86 -0.79 -5.24
C ALA A 113 -23.55 -0.53 -3.75
N MET A 114 -23.24 -1.57 -2.97
CA MET A 114 -22.93 -1.46 -1.55
C MET A 114 -21.44 -1.22 -1.24
N ASP A 115 -20.57 -1.21 -2.24
CA ASP A 115 -19.14 -1.01 -2.04
C ASP A 115 -18.79 0.47 -1.82
N ILE A 116 -17.62 0.69 -1.23
CA ILE A 116 -17.10 2.03 -0.91
C ILE A 116 -17.20 2.91 -2.15
N MET A 117 -17.93 4.02 -2.00
CA MET A 117 -17.94 5.12 -2.97
C MET A 117 -18.43 4.70 -4.38
N SER A 118 -19.28 3.67 -4.46
CA SER A 118 -19.91 3.19 -5.70
C SER A 118 -20.56 4.31 -6.52
N GLY A 119 -21.21 5.28 -5.88
CA GLY A 119 -21.79 6.44 -6.57
C GLY A 119 -20.77 7.30 -7.33
N VAL A 120 -19.54 7.44 -6.82
CA VAL A 120 -18.47 8.18 -7.51
C VAL A 120 -17.90 7.33 -8.66
N PHE A 121 -17.83 6.01 -8.50
CA PHE A 121 -17.40 5.13 -9.59
C PHE A 121 -18.33 5.24 -10.81
N TYR A 122 -19.66 5.28 -10.60
CA TYR A 122 -20.65 5.36 -11.68
C TYR A 122 -20.88 6.78 -12.23
N THR A 123 -20.37 7.83 -11.58
CA THR A 123 -20.48 9.23 -12.05
C THR A 123 -19.15 9.77 -12.59
N HIS A 124 -18.06 9.55 -11.87
CA HIS A 124 -16.71 10.04 -12.17
C HIS A 124 -15.65 8.94 -11.89
N PRO A 125 -15.53 7.93 -12.76
CA PRO A 125 -14.68 6.76 -12.51
C PRO A 125 -13.18 7.08 -12.41
N LEU A 126 -12.69 8.13 -13.09
CA LEU A 126 -11.29 8.59 -12.93
C LEU A 126 -11.00 9.09 -11.52
N VAL A 127 -11.93 9.85 -10.94
CA VAL A 127 -11.78 10.41 -9.60
C VAL A 127 -11.77 9.28 -8.57
N TYR A 128 -12.63 8.27 -8.77
CA TYR A 128 -12.63 7.06 -7.96
C TYR A 128 -11.27 6.35 -7.98
N ASN A 129 -10.75 6.05 -9.17
CA ASN A 129 -9.46 5.37 -9.31
C ASN A 129 -8.32 6.15 -8.67
N LEU A 130 -8.28 7.48 -8.87
CA LEU A 130 -7.25 8.34 -8.30
C LEU A 130 -7.30 8.32 -6.75
N ILE A 131 -8.49 8.38 -6.16
CA ILE A 131 -8.67 8.29 -4.70
C ILE A 131 -8.13 6.96 -4.18
N PHE A 132 -8.45 5.84 -4.82
CA PHE A 132 -7.94 4.53 -4.39
C PHE A 132 -6.42 4.39 -4.54
N VAL A 133 -5.84 4.91 -5.63
CA VAL A 133 -4.37 4.95 -5.81
C VAL A 133 -3.70 5.75 -4.69
N LEU A 134 -4.30 6.86 -4.25
CA LEU A 134 -3.79 7.64 -3.12
C LEU A 134 -3.92 6.89 -1.80
N ILE A 135 -5.05 6.20 -1.58
CA ILE A 135 -5.26 5.35 -0.39
C ILE A 135 -4.20 4.25 -0.34
N ASP A 136 -3.98 3.56 -1.46
CA ASP A 136 -2.95 2.52 -1.59
C ASP A 136 -1.56 3.07 -1.30
N GLY A 137 -1.20 4.20 -1.90
CA GLY A 137 0.06 4.88 -1.63
C GLY A 137 0.25 5.21 -0.15
N CYS A 138 -0.77 5.74 0.51
CA CYS A 138 -0.72 6.05 1.94
C CYS A 138 -0.54 4.79 2.79
N PHE A 139 -1.24 3.71 2.46
CA PHE A 139 -1.14 2.44 3.18
C PHE A 139 0.25 1.84 3.05
N TRP A 140 0.77 1.74 1.82
CA TRP A 140 2.11 1.22 1.56
C TRP A 140 3.21 2.08 2.19
N GLY A 141 3.05 3.39 2.18
CA GLY A 141 3.94 4.33 2.88
C GLY A 141 3.98 4.09 4.39
N LEU A 142 2.81 3.97 5.04
CA LEU A 142 2.72 3.71 6.49
C LEU A 142 3.29 2.34 6.88
N LEU A 143 3.07 1.33 6.04
CA LEU A 143 3.61 -0.01 6.27
C LEU A 143 5.15 0.00 6.13
N ASN A 144 5.70 0.75 5.18
CA ASN A 144 7.15 0.86 4.98
C ASN A 144 7.86 1.48 6.19
N CYS A 145 7.20 2.37 6.93
CA CYS A 145 7.74 2.92 8.18
C CYS A 145 8.04 1.84 9.24
N ALA A 146 7.44 0.65 9.17
CA ALA A 146 7.76 -0.48 10.06
C ALA A 146 9.22 -0.97 9.91
N VAL A 147 9.88 -0.70 8.78
CA VAL A 147 11.30 -1.02 8.56
C VAL A 147 12.20 -0.30 9.57
N LEU A 148 11.86 0.94 9.96
CA LEU A 148 12.62 1.71 10.94
C LEU A 148 12.60 1.06 12.33
N TRP A 149 11.51 0.37 12.66
CA TRP A 149 11.39 -0.37 13.91
C TRP A 149 12.26 -1.63 13.91
N ALA A 150 12.26 -2.38 12.81
CA ALA A 150 12.96 -3.65 12.68
C ALA A 150 14.47 -3.58 12.96
N VAL A 151 15.10 -2.45 12.63
CA VAL A 151 16.54 -2.23 12.81
C VAL A 151 16.97 -2.28 14.27
N ASN A 152 16.08 -1.96 15.21
CA ASN A 152 16.40 -2.03 16.63
C ASN A 152 16.43 -3.47 17.18
N PHE A 153 15.88 -4.44 16.45
CA PHE A 153 15.75 -5.83 16.90
C PHE A 153 16.61 -6.78 16.09
N VAL A 154 16.87 -6.49 14.81
CA VAL A 154 17.55 -7.42 13.92
C VAL A 154 18.77 -6.77 13.27
N ARG A 155 19.95 -7.40 13.45
CA ARG A 155 21.22 -6.96 12.84
C ARG A 155 21.31 -7.25 11.33
N ASN A 156 20.62 -8.28 10.86
CA ASN A 156 20.73 -8.73 9.48
C ASN A 156 19.84 -7.91 8.54
N ARG A 157 20.47 -7.32 7.51
CA ARG A 157 19.85 -6.49 6.48
C ARG A 157 18.63 -7.14 5.81
N PHE A 158 18.70 -8.44 5.53
CA PHE A 158 17.61 -9.15 4.85
C PHE A 158 16.34 -9.20 5.70
N TRP A 159 16.48 -9.42 7.00
CA TRP A 159 15.35 -9.50 7.93
C TRP A 159 14.70 -8.13 8.16
N ILE A 160 15.49 -7.06 8.21
CA ILE A 160 14.98 -5.68 8.27
C ILE A 160 14.08 -5.39 7.05
N LEU A 161 14.54 -5.74 5.85
CA LEU A 161 13.80 -5.55 4.60
C LEU A 161 12.52 -6.38 4.53
N LEU A 162 12.56 -7.61 5.06
CA LEU A 162 11.40 -8.51 5.05
C LEU A 162 10.37 -8.20 6.14
N THR A 163 10.67 -7.33 7.10
CA THR A 163 9.76 -7.04 8.23
C THR A 163 8.36 -6.56 7.80
N PRO A 164 8.19 -5.55 6.93
CA PRO A 164 6.86 -5.14 6.48
C PRO A 164 6.11 -6.25 5.73
N PHE A 165 6.83 -7.09 4.98
CA PHE A 165 6.25 -8.24 4.28
C PHE A 165 5.79 -9.34 5.25
N ILE A 166 6.59 -9.66 6.27
CA ILE A 166 6.23 -10.64 7.30
C ILE A 166 4.99 -10.17 8.07
N ILE A 167 4.95 -8.90 8.49
CA ILE A 167 3.79 -8.32 9.18
C ILE A 167 2.54 -8.42 8.29
N TYR A 168 2.67 -8.07 7.02
CA TYR A 168 1.57 -8.10 6.07
C TYR A 168 1.02 -9.51 5.85
N ILE A 169 1.90 -10.50 5.60
CA ILE A 169 1.49 -11.91 5.44
C ILE A 169 0.90 -12.47 6.73
N PHE A 170 1.47 -12.12 7.88
CA PHE A 170 0.94 -12.59 9.17
C PHE A 170 -0.51 -12.11 9.38
N VAL A 171 -0.78 -10.82 9.11
CA VAL A 171 -2.15 -10.27 9.17
C VAL A 171 -3.05 -10.97 8.15
N PHE A 172 -2.58 -11.17 6.93
CA PHE A 172 -3.32 -11.88 5.89
C PHE A 172 -3.73 -13.29 6.34
N CYS A 173 -2.77 -14.09 6.84
CA CYS A 173 -3.03 -15.43 7.34
C CYS A 173 -4.02 -15.43 8.52
N MET A 174 -3.81 -14.56 9.51
CA MET A 174 -4.68 -14.47 10.70
C MET A 174 -6.13 -14.16 10.35
N VAL A 175 -6.35 -13.24 9.41
CA VAL A 175 -7.69 -12.88 8.95
C VAL A 175 -8.38 -14.05 8.23
N HIS A 176 -7.62 -14.83 7.44
CA HIS A 176 -8.11 -16.03 6.79
C HIS A 176 -8.48 -17.13 7.80
N PHE A 177 -7.68 -17.34 8.85
CA PHE A 177 -8.02 -18.30 9.92
C PHE A 177 -9.32 -17.95 10.65
N VAL A 178 -9.63 -16.65 10.80
CA VAL A 178 -10.85 -16.17 11.47
C VAL A 178 -12.07 -16.15 10.51
N ASN A 179 -11.92 -16.58 9.25
CA ASN A 179 -12.96 -16.55 8.22
C ASN A 179 -13.56 -15.15 7.98
N ARG A 180 -12.79 -14.08 8.24
CA ARG A 180 -13.22 -12.69 8.05
C ARG A 180 -12.45 -12.03 6.90
N VAL A 181 -12.47 -12.67 5.73
CA VAL A 181 -11.65 -12.32 4.55
C VAL A 181 -11.77 -10.85 4.12
N SER A 182 -12.92 -10.21 4.37
CA SER A 182 -13.13 -8.77 4.10
C SER A 182 -12.27 -7.82 4.94
N LEU A 183 -11.66 -8.28 6.04
CA LEU A 183 -10.73 -7.50 6.85
C LEU A 183 -9.29 -7.51 6.30
N SER A 184 -9.01 -8.32 5.27
CA SER A 184 -7.65 -8.48 4.78
C SER A 184 -7.23 -7.25 3.96
N PRO A 185 -6.02 -6.70 4.20
CA PRO A 185 -5.50 -5.56 3.44
C PRO A 185 -5.56 -5.76 1.93
N VAL A 186 -5.22 -6.97 1.47
CA VAL A 186 -5.24 -7.38 0.06
C VAL A 186 -6.62 -7.15 -0.59
N MET A 187 -7.71 -7.27 0.16
CA MET A 187 -9.08 -7.21 -0.37
C MET A 187 -9.68 -5.82 -0.26
N PHE A 188 -9.35 -5.05 0.78
CA PHE A 188 -9.88 -3.69 0.93
C PHE A 188 -9.11 -2.61 0.19
N LEU A 189 -7.83 -2.84 -0.08
CA LEU A 189 -7.00 -1.91 -0.85
C LEU A 189 -7.39 -1.93 -2.34
N ARG A 190 -7.93 -3.04 -2.84
CA ARG A 190 -8.29 -3.12 -4.26
C ARG A 190 -9.55 -2.31 -4.60
N PRO A 191 -9.48 -1.43 -5.61
CA PRO A 191 -10.65 -0.74 -6.18
C PRO A 191 -11.75 -1.70 -6.64
N SER A 192 -11.38 -2.91 -7.05
CA SER A 192 -12.28 -3.95 -7.53
C SER A 192 -13.19 -4.57 -6.46
N ALA A 193 -12.98 -4.27 -5.18
CA ALA A 193 -13.76 -4.77 -4.04
C ALA A 193 -14.22 -6.25 -4.20
N PRO A 194 -13.29 -7.21 -4.35
CA PRO A 194 -13.64 -8.62 -4.60
C PRO A 194 -14.53 -9.23 -3.50
N PHE A 195 -14.48 -8.65 -2.30
CA PHE A 195 -15.44 -8.84 -1.24
C PHE A 195 -15.95 -7.48 -0.78
N ARG A 196 -17.16 -7.47 -0.21
CA ARG A 196 -17.79 -6.25 0.30
C ARG A 196 -16.80 -5.45 1.16
N ASN A 197 -16.49 -4.24 0.71
CA ASN A 197 -15.62 -3.33 1.40
C ASN A 197 -16.43 -2.32 2.20
N ASP A 198 -16.27 -2.33 3.53
CA ASP A 198 -16.85 -1.33 4.41
C ASP A 198 -15.80 -0.24 4.71
N ILE A 199 -16.15 1.03 4.51
CA ILE A 199 -15.24 2.17 4.76
C ILE A 199 -14.69 2.21 6.20
N ARG A 200 -15.46 1.64 7.14
CA ARG A 200 -15.07 1.51 8.55
C ARG A 200 -13.81 0.64 8.71
N VAL A 201 -13.68 -0.42 7.93
CA VAL A 201 -12.54 -1.34 7.99
C VAL A 201 -11.27 -0.64 7.50
N VAL A 202 -11.38 0.10 6.39
CA VAL A 202 -10.27 0.91 5.85
C VAL A 202 -9.82 1.93 6.90
N ILE A 203 -10.74 2.72 7.45
CA ILE A 203 -10.44 3.73 8.47
C ILE A 203 -9.78 3.08 9.70
N CYS A 204 -10.32 1.96 10.20
CA CYS A 204 -9.74 1.24 11.32
C CYS A 204 -8.30 0.77 11.04
N ALA A 205 -8.04 0.23 9.84
CA ALA A 205 -6.70 -0.21 9.45
C ALA A 205 -5.70 0.95 9.43
N PHE A 206 -6.11 2.11 8.89
CA PHE A 206 -5.28 3.33 8.92
C PHE A 206 -5.02 3.83 10.35
N ILE A 207 -6.04 3.86 11.20
CA ILE A 207 -5.90 4.25 12.60
C ILE A 207 -4.89 3.33 13.31
N ILE A 208 -5.01 2.01 13.14
CA ILE A 208 -4.09 1.04 13.75
C ILE A 208 -2.65 1.31 13.27
N LEU A 209 -2.43 1.46 11.97
CA LEU A 209 -1.09 1.72 11.43
C LEU A 209 -0.51 3.04 11.92
N ILE A 210 -1.32 4.10 12.03
CA ILE A 210 -0.88 5.40 12.56
C ILE A 210 -0.53 5.29 14.04
N VAL A 211 -1.38 4.68 14.85
CA VAL A 211 -1.14 4.50 16.30
C VAL A 211 0.12 3.70 16.54
N VAL A 212 0.30 2.58 15.82
CA VAL A 212 1.51 1.74 15.89
C VAL A 212 2.76 2.55 15.53
N ASN A 213 2.72 3.33 14.45
CA ASN A 213 3.83 4.19 14.06
C ASN A 213 4.13 5.30 15.09
N ILE A 214 3.11 5.90 15.73
CA ILE A 214 3.31 6.91 16.79
C ILE A 214 3.94 6.29 18.02
N ILE A 215 3.47 5.12 18.46
CA ILE A 215 4.05 4.39 19.60
C ILE A 215 5.52 4.09 19.33
N PHE A 216 5.84 3.61 18.13
CA PHE A 216 7.22 3.34 17.73
C PHE A 216 8.08 4.59 17.61
N TYR A 217 7.52 5.70 17.12
CA TYR A 217 8.20 6.99 17.10
C TYR A 217 8.57 7.44 18.52
N ILE A 218 7.64 7.36 19.48
CA ILE A 218 7.90 7.72 20.88
C ILE A 218 8.97 6.79 21.47
N HIS A 219 8.90 5.49 21.18
CA HIS A 219 9.90 4.52 21.64
C HIS A 219 11.28 4.79 21.06
N ALA A 220 11.37 5.10 19.76
CA ALA A 220 12.63 5.40 19.07
C ALA A 220 13.28 6.70 19.59
N VAL A 221 12.47 7.70 19.96
CA VAL A 221 12.97 8.92 20.59
C VAL A 221 13.51 8.64 22.00
N LYS A 222 12.79 7.85 22.81
CA LYS A 222 13.14 7.54 24.21
C LYS A 222 14.32 6.56 24.35
N LYS A 223 14.44 5.56 23.48
CA LYS A 223 15.51 4.56 23.55
C LYS A 223 16.80 5.13 22.99
N GLU A 224 17.91 5.09 23.72
CA GLU A 224 19.22 5.44 23.15
C GLU A 224 19.49 4.56 21.93
N LEU A 225 19.85 5.18 20.81
CA LEU A 225 20.30 4.44 19.62
C LEU A 225 21.68 3.92 19.98
N VAL A 226 21.73 2.73 20.59
CA VAL A 226 22.98 2.05 20.89
C VAL A 226 23.65 1.79 19.54
N ALA A 227 24.74 2.51 19.29
CA ALA A 227 25.65 2.19 18.21
C ALA A 227 26.24 0.83 18.56
N TYR A 228 25.72 -0.23 17.95
CA TYR A 228 26.29 -1.56 18.11
C TYR A 228 27.58 -1.58 17.30
N GLU A 229 28.71 -1.66 17.99
CA GLU A 229 29.99 -2.12 17.44
C GLU A 229 29.84 -3.46 16.68
#